data_AF-A0A210PPT3-F1
#
_entry.id   AF-A0A210PPT3-F1
#
_cell.length_a   1.000
_cell.length_b   1.000
_cell.length_c   1.000
_cell.angle_alpha   90.00
_cell.angle_beta   90.00
_cell.angle_gamma   90.00
#
_symmetry.space_group_name_H-M   'P 1'
#
loop_
_entity.id
_entity.type
_entity.pdbx_description
1 polymer ?
#
loop_
_entity_poly.entity_id
_entity_poly.type
_entity_poly.pdbx_seq_one_letter_code
_entity_poly.pdbx_strand_id
1 'polypeptide(L)'
;MQAVGAAVENIDDIEAAVTPLLTGLGKRHIQFTGFKNEYFDAFTEAMMYAWHEELKGQFSGETSLAWATVFEFIMHKLKEGHAAALANSDKVQQNLVSNDQIASK
;
A
#
# COMPACT_ATOMS: atom_id res chain seq x y z
N MET A 1 -5.91 12.01 1.12
CA MET A 1 -6.53 11.33 -0.03
C MET A 1 -5.82 11.51 -1.38
N GLN A 2 -4.62 12.13 -1.46
CA GLN A 2 -3.96 12.38 -2.76
C GLN A 2 -3.69 11.11 -3.59
N ALA A 3 -3.32 9.99 -2.96
CA ALA A 3 -3.10 8.73 -3.67
C ALA A 3 -4.37 8.19 -4.36
N VAL A 4 -5.53 8.32 -3.70
CA VAL A 4 -6.82 7.95 -4.29
C VAL A 4 -7.23 8.94 -5.38
N GLY A 5 -6.97 10.23 -5.18
CA GLY A 5 -7.16 11.25 -6.24
C GLY A 5 -6.37 10.90 -7.50
N ALA A 6 -5.07 10.61 -7.36
CA ALA A 6 -4.22 10.20 -8.47
C ALA A 6 -4.71 8.92 -9.17
N ALA A 7 -5.20 7.93 -8.40
CA ALA A 7 -5.78 6.72 -8.96
C ALA A 7 -7.03 6.99 -9.82
N VAL A 8 -7.93 7.86 -9.33
CA VAL A 8 -9.15 8.24 -10.05
C VAL A 8 -8.84 9.10 -11.28
N GLU A 9 -7.92 10.07 -11.15
CA GLU A 9 -7.51 10.96 -12.25
C GLU A 9 -6.87 10.22 -13.42
N ASN A 10 -6.29 9.04 -13.16
CA ASN A 10 -5.59 8.23 -14.16
C ASN A 10 -6.24 6.85 -14.33
N ILE A 11 -7.54 6.71 -14.06
CA ILE A 11 -8.20 5.38 -13.98
C ILE A 11 -8.07 4.56 -15.27
N ASP A 12 -8.04 5.22 -16.43
CA ASP A 12 -7.90 4.58 -17.74
C ASP A 12 -6.49 4.00 -18.00
N ASP A 13 -5.46 4.48 -17.31
CA ASP A 13 -4.07 4.01 -17.42
C ASP A 13 -3.43 3.81 -16.02
N ILE A 14 -4.26 3.37 -15.07
CA ILE A 14 -3.91 3.38 -13.65
C ILE A 14 -2.66 2.53 -13.35
N GLU A 15 -2.50 1.42 -14.07
CA GLU A 15 -1.39 0.48 -13.91
C GLU A 15 -0.06 1.17 -14.25
N ALA A 16 0.05 1.88 -15.38
CA ALA A 16 1.31 2.50 -15.78
C ALA A 16 1.54 3.84 -15.06
N ALA A 17 0.50 4.68 -14.97
CA ALA A 17 0.63 6.03 -14.45
C ALA A 17 0.85 6.08 -12.93
N VAL A 18 0.22 5.17 -12.17
CA VAL A 18 0.10 5.31 -10.71
C VAL A 18 0.89 4.25 -9.93
N THR A 19 1.19 3.09 -10.52
CA THR A 19 1.97 2.02 -9.85
C THR A 19 3.32 2.48 -9.28
N PRO A 20 4.17 3.24 -10.00
CA PRO A 20 5.47 3.67 -9.45
C PRO A 20 5.30 4.56 -8.21
N LEU A 21 4.27 5.41 -8.22
CA LEU A 21 3.94 6.29 -7.10
C LEU A 21 3.47 5.47 -5.89
N LEU A 22 2.56 4.52 -6.09
CA LEU A 22 1.98 3.72 -4.99
C LEU A 22 2.98 2.75 -4.37
N THR A 23 3.76 2.05 -5.20
CA THR A 23 4.84 1.20 -4.70
C THR A 23 5.90 2.02 -3.97
N GLY A 24 6.22 3.23 -4.46
CA GLY A 24 7.11 4.18 -3.78
C GLY A 24 6.56 4.68 -2.42
N LEU A 25 5.24 4.88 -2.32
CA LEU A 25 4.57 5.15 -1.04
C LEU A 25 4.66 3.93 -0.11
N GLY A 26 4.39 2.73 -0.63
CA GLY A 26 4.46 1.48 0.12
C GLY A 26 5.82 1.27 0.78
N LYS A 27 6.90 1.50 0.03
CA LYS A 27 8.28 1.43 0.53
C LYS A 27 8.52 2.35 1.73
N ARG A 28 7.91 3.54 1.76
CA ARG A 28 8.07 4.49 2.86
C ARG A 28 7.41 4.05 4.15
N HIS A 29 6.45 3.12 4.11
CA HIS A 29 5.78 2.65 5.32
C HIS A 29 6.68 1.87 6.27
N ILE A 30 7.82 1.34 5.80
CA ILE A 30 8.81 0.68 6.68
C ILE A 30 9.41 1.64 7.72
N GLN A 31 9.31 2.95 7.49
CA GLN A 31 9.82 3.98 8.38
C GLN A 31 8.95 4.16 9.62
N PHE A 32 7.70 3.66 9.59
CA PHE A 32 6.79 3.71 10.71
C PHE A 32 7.02 2.53 11.65
N THR A 33 7.52 2.80 12.85
CA THR A 33 7.75 1.78 13.87
C THR A 33 6.43 1.08 14.24
N GLY A 34 6.43 -0.25 14.16
CA GLY A 34 5.26 -1.07 14.50
C GLY A 34 4.19 -1.15 13.41
N PHE A 35 4.45 -0.64 12.21
CA PHE A 35 3.52 -0.76 11.09
C PHE A 35 3.36 -2.23 10.66
N LYS A 36 2.11 -2.67 10.52
CA LYS A 36 1.75 -4.04 10.12
C LYS A 36 1.06 -4.04 8.77
N ASN A 37 1.29 -5.11 8.01
CA ASN A 37 0.66 -5.27 6.70
C ASN A 37 -0.88 -5.27 6.76
N GLU A 38 -1.45 -5.78 7.86
CA GLU A 38 -2.89 -5.80 8.15
C GLU A 38 -3.51 -4.38 8.18
N TYR A 39 -2.72 -3.34 8.44
CA TYR A 39 -3.23 -1.97 8.51
C TYR A 39 -3.65 -1.42 7.14
N PHE A 40 -3.13 -1.97 6.05
CA PHE A 40 -3.62 -1.64 4.70
C PHE A 40 -5.05 -2.20 4.48
N ASP A 41 -5.34 -3.39 4.99
CA ASP A 41 -6.68 -3.99 4.88
C ASP A 41 -7.68 -3.24 5.76
N ALA A 42 -7.28 -2.95 7.01
CA ALA A 42 -8.09 -2.17 7.93
C ALA A 42 -8.42 -0.76 7.37
N PHE A 43 -7.51 -0.15 6.61
CA PHE A 43 -7.77 1.12 5.94
C PHE A 43 -8.89 1.00 4.90
N THR A 44 -8.85 -0.02 4.03
CA THR A 44 -9.90 -0.25 3.03
C THR A 44 -11.25 -0.50 3.71
N GLU A 45 -11.30 -1.37 4.71
CA GLU A 45 -12.54 -1.66 5.46
C GLU A 45 -13.12 -0.39 6.09
N ALA A 46 -12.28 0.41 6.76
CA ALA A 46 -12.71 1.67 7.38
C ALA A 46 -13.23 2.68 6.36
N MET A 47 -12.59 2.81 5.19
CA MET A 47 -13.03 3.71 4.13
C MET A 47 -14.36 3.26 3.52
N MET A 48 -14.50 1.96 3.23
CA MET A 48 -15.74 1.39 2.69
C MET A 48 -16.89 1.58 3.67
N TYR A 49 -16.66 1.36 4.97
CA TYR A 49 -17.64 1.61 6.02
C TYR A 49 -18.02 3.09 6.11
N ALA A 50 -17.04 3.99 6.20
CA ALA A 50 -17.30 5.42 6.31
C ALA A 50 -18.11 5.94 5.12
N TRP A 51 -17.81 5.49 3.90
CA TRP A 51 -18.56 5.89 2.72
C TRP A 51 -19.96 5.31 2.64
N HIS A 52 -20.14 4.07 3.10
CA HIS A 52 -21.48 3.51 3.25
C HIS A 52 -22.35 4.37 4.18
N GLU A 53 -21.83 4.79 5.33
CA GLU A 53 -22.58 5.59 6.30
C GLU A 53 -22.88 7.01 5.80
N GLU A 54 -21.90 7.65 5.15
CA GLU A 54 -22.02 9.04 4.71
C GLU A 54 -22.85 9.19 3.42
N LEU A 55 -22.60 8.33 2.42
CA LEU A 55 -23.26 8.39 1.11
C LEU A 55 -24.55 7.57 1.06
N LYS A 56 -24.76 6.68 2.04
CA LYS A 56 -25.97 5.88 2.23
C LYS A 56 -26.33 5.13 0.94
N GLY A 57 -27.59 5.24 0.49
CA GLY A 57 -28.07 4.52 -0.70
C GLY A 57 -27.31 4.80 -2.00
N GLN A 58 -26.53 5.90 -2.08
CA GLN A 58 -25.71 6.20 -3.26
C GLN A 58 -24.45 5.32 -3.35
N PHE A 59 -24.00 4.77 -2.22
CA PHE A 59 -22.85 3.87 -2.15
C PHE A 59 -23.32 2.42 -2.04
N SER A 60 -23.95 1.94 -3.12
CA SER A 60 -24.50 0.60 -3.20
C SER A 60 -24.27 -0.04 -4.56
N GLY A 61 -24.44 -1.36 -4.64
CA GLY A 61 -24.35 -2.13 -5.88
C GLY A 61 -23.02 -1.92 -6.61
N GLU A 62 -23.11 -1.48 -7.86
CA GLU A 62 -21.96 -1.27 -8.74
C GLU A 62 -21.03 -0.16 -8.23
N THR A 63 -21.57 0.90 -7.62
CA THR A 63 -20.76 2.01 -7.10
C THR A 63 -19.82 1.55 -5.98
N SER A 64 -20.35 0.82 -5.00
CA SER A 64 -19.52 0.28 -3.91
C SER A 64 -18.52 -0.75 -4.43
N LEU A 65 -18.90 -1.56 -5.42
CA LEU A 65 -18.00 -2.54 -6.00
C LEU A 65 -16.84 -1.87 -6.76
N ALA A 66 -17.13 -0.85 -7.57
CA ALA A 66 -16.13 -0.11 -8.32
C ALA A 66 -15.09 0.55 -7.38
N TRP A 67 -15.57 1.17 -6.29
CA TRP A 67 -14.66 1.76 -5.30
C TRP A 67 -13.83 0.71 -4.55
N ALA A 68 -14.42 -0.45 -4.22
CA ALA A 68 -13.68 -1.56 -3.63
C ALA A 68 -12.53 -2.00 -4.55
N THR A 69 -12.78 -2.14 -5.85
CA THR A 69 -11.75 -2.48 -6.85
C THR A 69 -10.63 -1.44 -6.92
N VAL A 70 -10.97 -0.15 -6.88
CA VAL A 70 -9.96 0.92 -6.84
C VAL A 70 -9.11 0.84 -5.57
N PHE A 71 -9.72 0.65 -4.41
CA PHE A 71 -8.96 0.50 -3.15
C PHE A 71 -8.12 -0.76 -3.12
N GLU A 72 -8.63 -1.88 -3.65
CA GLU A 72 -7.89 -3.12 -3.76
C GLU A 72 -6.61 -2.92 -4.60
N PHE A 73 -6.73 -2.28 -5.77
CA PHE A 73 -5.56 -1.92 -6.58
C PHE A 73 -4.55 -1.08 -5.80
N ILE A 74 -5.02 -0.01 -5.14
CA ILE A 74 -4.14 0.90 -4.39
C ILE A 74 -3.42 0.17 -3.26
N MET A 75 -4.16 -0.60 -2.45
CA MET A 75 -3.58 -1.35 -1.33
C MET A 75 -2.64 -2.44 -1.82
N HIS A 76 -2.95 -3.12 -2.93
CA HIS A 76 -2.08 -4.11 -3.53
C HIS A 76 -0.71 -3.50 -3.88
N LYS A 77 -0.68 -2.37 -4.59
CA LYS A 77 0.59 -1.71 -4.94
C LYS A 77 1.35 -1.15 -3.73
N LEU A 78 0.64 -0.65 -2.71
CA LEU A 78 1.26 -0.25 -1.43
C LEU A 78 1.92 -1.44 -0.73
N LYS A 79 1.21 -2.59 -0.64
CA LYS A 79 1.71 -3.83 -0.05
C LYS A 79 2.93 -4.36 -0.80
N GLU A 80 2.90 -4.37 -2.14
CA GLU A 80 4.05 -4.75 -2.96
C GLU A 80 5.29 -3.90 -2.65
N GLY A 81 5.11 -2.57 -2.61
CA GLY A 81 6.19 -1.65 -2.27
C GLY A 81 6.75 -1.86 -0.87
N HIS A 82 5.87 -2.06 0.11
CA HIS A 82 6.23 -2.31 1.50
C HIS A 82 6.99 -3.63 1.65
N ALA A 83 6.49 -4.72 1.06
CA ALA A 83 7.12 -6.04 1.09
C ALA A 83 8.51 -6.03 0.45
N ALA A 84 8.67 -5.35 -0.70
CA ALA A 84 9.96 -5.20 -1.36
C ALA A 84 10.98 -4.45 -0.49
N ALA A 85 10.54 -3.41 0.23
CA ALA A 85 11.40 -2.65 1.13
C ALA A 85 11.82 -3.45 2.38
N LEU A 86 10.91 -4.21 2.98
CA LEU A 86 11.23 -5.11 4.10
C LEU A 86 12.26 -6.16 3.69
N ALA A 87 12.01 -6.87 2.59
CA ALA A 87 12.92 -7.91 2.09
C ALA A 87 14.33 -7.36 1.79
N ASN A 88 14.44 -6.13 1.30
CA ASN A 88 15.74 -5.48 1.07
C ASN A 88 16.42 -5.08 2.39
N SER A 89 15.67 -4.59 3.37
CA SER A 89 16.21 -4.22 4.68
C SER A 89 16.77 -5.43 5.43
N ASP A 90 16.06 -6.57 5.37
CA ASP A 90 16.51 -7.83 5.96
C ASP A 90 17.80 -8.34 5.32
N LYS A 91 17.90 -8.28 3.98
CA LYS A 91 19.12 -8.66 3.24
C LYS A 91 20.32 -7.78 3.60
N VAL A 92 20.13 -6.47 3.71
CA VAL A 92 21.20 -5.53 4.11
C VAL A 92 21.68 -5.86 5.52
N GLN A 93 20.74 -6.09 6.46
CA GLN A 93 21.08 -6.43 7.83
C GLN A 93 21.86 -7.76 7.92
N GLN A 94 21.46 -8.78 7.16
CA GLN A 94 22.17 -10.07 7.11
C GLN A 94 23.60 -9.90 6.57
N ASN A 95 23.78 -9.13 5.50
CA ASN A 95 25.10 -8.89 4.91
C ASN A 95 26.06 -8.15 5.87
N LEU A 96 25.55 -7.17 6.63
CA LEU A 96 26.34 -6.45 7.64
C LEU A 96 26.82 -7.41 8.75
N VAL A 97 25.92 -8.23 9.28
CA VAL A 97 26.26 -9.21 10.33
C VAL A 97 27.29 -10.24 9.85
N SER A 98 27.18 -10.71 8.61
CA SER A 98 28.15 -11.65 8.03
C SER A 98 29.54 -11.02 7.86
N ASN A 99 29.64 -9.75 7.44
CA ASN A 99 30.91 -9.07 7.26
C ASN A 99 31.63 -8.79 8.59
N ASP A 100 30.91 -8.40 9.64
CA ASP A 100 31.49 -8.17 10.98
C ASP A 100 32.08 -9.45 11.59
N GLN A 101 31.47 -10.60 11.32
CA GLN A 101 31.98 -11.92 11.77
C GLN A 101 33.25 -12.35 11.03
N ILE A 102 33.46 -11.89 9.79
CA ILE A 102 34.68 -12.16 9.02
C ILE A 102 35.80 -11.23 9.49
N ALA A 103 35.51 -9.95 9.75
CA ALA A 103 36.50 -8.96 10.18
C ALA A 103 37.03 -9.17 11.61
N SER A 104 36.29 -9.93 12.44
CA SER A 104 36.65 -10.23 13.84
C SER A 104 37.47 -11.52 14.03
N LYS A 105 37.89 -12.16 12.93
CA LYS A 105 38.77 -13.35 12.92
C LYS A 105 40.14 -13.01 12.36
#